data_AF-A0A6B1GJ66-F1
#
_entry.id   AF-A0A6B1GJ66-F1
#
_cell.length_a   1.000
_cell.length_b   1.000
_cell.length_c   1.000
_cell.angle_alpha   90.00
_cell.angle_beta   90.00
_cell.angle_gamma   90.00
#
_symmetry.space_group_name_H-M   'P 1'
#
loop_
_entity.id
_entity.type
_entity.pdbx_description
1 polymer ?
#
loop_
_entity_poly.entity_id
_entity_poly.type
_entity_poly.pdbx_seq_one_letter_code
_entity_poly.pdbx_strand_id
1 'polypeptide(L)'
;IKAHSESPWFVTMVGFVAGLPFMYQMVERQRQIEVPKYLRPRTDTPKLTVGYGGCFACIYSVRGAGGYQMFGITPMPIYDPQQSIGYLKDFMVFFNPGDIVKFKPIDRNAYDESVEAVEAGTFEPVIRELVFSLDEFQSGIDEYNKNIGEMLHGN
;
A
#
# COMPACT_ATOMS: atom_id res chain seq x y z
N ILE A 1 -4.20 -7.88 -11.02
CA ILE A 1 -4.43 -8.36 -9.63
C ILE A 1 -3.28 -9.24 -9.17
N LYS A 2 -3.10 -10.46 -9.72
CA LYS A 2 -2.01 -11.37 -9.33
C LYS A 2 -0.64 -10.68 -9.21
N ALA A 3 -0.14 -10.05 -10.28
CA ALA A 3 1.15 -9.35 -10.26
C ALA A 3 1.26 -8.19 -9.24
N HIS A 4 0.15 -7.49 -8.94
CA HIS A 4 0.16 -6.43 -7.91
C HIS A 4 0.26 -7.00 -6.50
N SER A 5 -0.41 -8.13 -6.27
CA SER A 5 -0.58 -8.68 -4.93
C SER A 5 0.40 -9.81 -4.61
N GLU A 6 1.06 -10.44 -5.57
CA GLU A 6 1.98 -11.55 -5.30
C GLU A 6 3.29 -11.09 -4.68
N SER A 7 3.81 -9.94 -5.12
CA SER A 7 5.06 -9.37 -4.63
C SER A 7 4.84 -8.21 -3.67
N PRO A 8 5.76 -8.01 -2.70
CA PRO A 8 5.75 -6.83 -1.84
C PRO A 8 6.12 -5.54 -2.60
N TRP A 9 5.88 -4.43 -1.93
CA TRP A 9 6.14 -3.09 -2.41
C TRP A 9 6.99 -2.32 -1.41
N PHE A 10 8.01 -1.62 -1.88
CA PHE A 10 8.88 -0.81 -1.04
C PHE A 10 8.39 0.64 -1.01
N VAL A 11 8.10 1.19 0.17
CA VAL A 11 7.70 2.60 0.32
C VAL A 11 8.94 3.48 0.17
N THR A 12 9.10 4.08 -1.00
CA THR A 12 10.27 4.92 -1.31
C THR A 12 10.14 6.35 -0.77
N MET A 13 8.91 6.83 -0.62
CA MET A 13 8.63 8.17 -0.11
C MET A 13 7.21 8.19 0.46
N VAL A 14 7.01 8.98 1.51
CA VAL A 14 5.70 9.31 2.05
C VAL A 14 5.53 10.83 2.00
N GLY A 15 4.46 11.33 1.41
CA GLY A 15 4.28 12.77 1.25
C GLY A 15 3.17 13.16 0.29
N PHE A 16 3.36 14.27 -0.43
CA PHE A 16 2.36 14.90 -1.29
C PHE A 16 1.11 15.36 -0.51
N VAL A 17 -0.03 14.69 -0.68
CA VAL A 17 -1.28 15.04 0.01
C VAL A 17 -1.53 14.02 1.10
N ALA A 18 -1.55 14.47 2.36
CA ALA A 18 -1.98 13.68 3.52
C ALA A 18 -1.25 12.32 3.66
N GLY A 19 0.09 12.33 3.59
CA GLY A 19 0.89 11.13 3.85
C GLY A 19 0.73 10.03 2.79
N LEU A 20 0.47 10.39 1.54
CA LEU A 20 0.36 9.43 0.44
C LEU A 20 1.69 8.66 0.26
N PRO A 21 1.67 7.32 0.27
CA PRO A 21 2.85 6.50 0.04
C PRO A 21 3.14 6.36 -1.46
N PHE A 22 4.39 6.56 -1.85
CA PHE A 22 4.93 6.19 -3.15
C PHE A 22 5.63 4.85 -2.99
N MET A 23 5.11 3.84 -3.67
CA MET A 23 5.52 2.45 -3.54
C MET A 23 6.13 1.94 -4.83
N TYR A 24 7.30 1.33 -4.72
CA TYR A 24 8.01 0.71 -5.83
C TYR A 24 7.91 -0.81 -5.75
N GLN A 25 7.80 -1.46 -6.92
CA GLN A 25 7.62 -2.92 -6.98
C GLN A 25 8.92 -3.63 -6.61
N MET A 26 8.87 -4.54 -5.65
CA MET A 26 10.02 -5.39 -5.31
C MET A 26 10.14 -6.56 -6.29
N VAL A 27 10.15 -6.28 -7.59
CA VAL A 27 10.31 -7.29 -8.64
C VAL A 27 11.32 -6.83 -9.67
N GLU A 28 11.90 -7.79 -10.39
CA GLU A 28 12.72 -7.52 -11.57
C GLU A 28 12.01 -6.59 -12.56
N ARG A 29 12.76 -5.68 -13.18
CA ARG A 29 12.20 -4.64 -14.07
C ARG A 29 11.25 -5.19 -15.12
N GLN A 30 11.60 -6.32 -15.74
CA GLN A 30 10.78 -6.98 -16.78
C GLN A 30 9.40 -7.47 -16.29
N ARG A 31 9.20 -7.62 -14.97
CA ARG A 31 7.94 -8.01 -14.35
C ARG A 31 7.15 -6.82 -13.79
N GLN A 32 7.72 -5.62 -13.81
CA GLN A 32 7.04 -4.43 -13.29
C GLN A 32 5.83 -4.10 -14.15
N ILE A 33 4.70 -3.86 -13.47
CA ILE A 33 3.54 -3.22 -14.09
C ILE A 33 3.91 -1.76 -14.32
N GLU A 34 3.91 -1.32 -15.57
CA GLU A 34 4.11 0.07 -15.95
C GLU A 34 2.88 0.60 -16.68
N VAL A 35 2.26 1.66 -16.17
CA VAL A 35 1.14 2.34 -16.83
C VAL A 35 1.27 3.85 -16.76
N PRO A 36 1.00 4.61 -17.83
CA PRO A 36 1.16 6.05 -17.81
C PRO A 36 0.12 6.70 -16.90
N LYS A 37 0.46 7.88 -16.38
CA LYS A 37 -0.53 8.75 -15.73
C LYS A 37 -1.55 9.25 -16.77
N TYR A 38 -2.73 9.62 -16.31
CA TYR A 38 -3.72 10.31 -17.13
C TYR A 38 -3.12 11.59 -17.71
N LEU A 39 -3.35 11.85 -19.00
CA LEU A 39 -2.94 13.09 -19.67
C LEU A 39 -3.58 14.32 -19.03
N ARG A 40 -4.85 14.20 -18.62
CA ARG A 40 -5.57 15.18 -17.82
C ARG A 40 -5.95 14.53 -16.50
N PRO A 41 -5.36 14.95 -15.37
CA PRO A 41 -5.68 14.39 -14.07
C PRO A 41 -7.18 14.49 -13.77
N ARG A 42 -7.71 13.49 -13.08
CA ARG A 42 -9.07 13.59 -12.53
C ARG A 42 -9.07 14.68 -11.47
N THR A 43 -10.14 15.48 -11.43
CA THR A 43 -10.38 16.44 -10.35
C THR A 43 -10.90 15.76 -9.09
N ASP A 44 -11.43 14.54 -9.22
CA ASP A 44 -12.00 13.76 -8.13
C ASP A 44 -11.55 12.29 -8.21
N THR A 45 -10.89 11.84 -7.14
CA THR A 45 -10.46 10.46 -6.91
C THR A 45 -10.89 10.11 -5.49
N PRO A 46 -11.65 9.02 -5.28
CA PRO A 46 -12.08 8.60 -3.95
C PRO A 46 -10.90 8.36 -2.99
N LYS A 47 -11.11 8.60 -1.70
CA LYS A 47 -10.15 8.21 -0.67
C LYS A 47 -9.90 6.70 -0.74
N LEU A 48 -8.71 6.29 -0.33
CA LEU A 48 -8.21 4.92 -0.25
C LEU A 48 -8.09 4.21 -1.60
N THR A 49 -8.22 4.93 -2.71
CA THR A 49 -7.96 4.39 -4.05
C THR A 49 -6.50 3.96 -4.15
N VAL A 50 -6.26 2.73 -4.59
CA VAL A 50 -4.94 2.25 -5.04
C VAL A 50 -4.76 2.69 -6.48
N GLY A 51 -3.68 3.42 -6.76
CA GLY A 51 -3.40 3.97 -8.09
C GLY A 51 -2.02 3.60 -8.62
N TYR A 52 -1.85 3.63 -9.93
CA TYR A 52 -0.57 3.44 -10.63
C TYR A 52 -0.12 4.64 -11.47
N GLY A 53 1.17 4.94 -11.48
CA GLY A 53 1.74 6.02 -12.29
C GLY A 53 3.20 5.74 -12.63
N GLY A 54 3.44 5.33 -13.87
CA GLY A 54 4.68 4.65 -14.25
C GLY A 54 4.74 3.28 -13.58
N CYS A 55 5.89 2.96 -13.00
CA CYS A 55 6.14 1.75 -12.20
C CYS A 55 5.75 1.89 -10.71
N PHE A 56 5.26 3.06 -10.29
CA PHE A 56 4.87 3.31 -8.90
C PHE A 56 3.39 2.99 -8.65
N ALA A 57 3.11 2.47 -7.47
CA ALA A 57 1.78 2.47 -6.88
C ALA A 57 1.65 3.51 -5.76
N CYS A 58 0.43 3.92 -5.45
CA CYS A 58 0.11 4.74 -4.30
C CYS A 58 -1.25 4.36 -3.71
N ILE A 59 -1.53 4.86 -2.50
CA ILE A 59 -2.87 4.88 -1.92
C ILE A 59 -3.25 6.35 -1.70
N TYR A 60 -4.36 6.78 -2.28
CA TYR A 60 -4.86 8.16 -2.10
C TYR A 60 -5.44 8.30 -0.69
N SER A 61 -4.70 8.86 0.27
CA SER A 61 -5.14 8.96 1.67
C SER A 61 -6.47 9.70 1.86
N VAL A 62 -6.73 10.70 1.03
CA VAL A 62 -7.94 11.53 1.06
C VAL A 62 -8.54 11.68 -0.34
N ARG A 63 -9.82 12.05 -0.41
CA ARG A 63 -10.49 12.36 -1.68
C ARG A 63 -9.88 13.63 -2.29
N GLY A 64 -9.57 13.60 -3.58
CA GLY A 64 -8.99 14.77 -4.25
C GLY A 64 -8.55 14.50 -5.69
N ALA A 65 -7.83 15.45 -6.28
CA ALA A 65 -7.35 15.31 -7.65
C ALA A 65 -6.28 14.20 -7.77
N GLY A 66 -6.26 13.49 -8.90
CA GLY A 66 -5.38 12.34 -9.09
C GLY A 66 -5.11 12.02 -10.56
N GLY A 67 -3.83 11.88 -10.90
CA GLY A 67 -3.38 11.51 -12.25
C GLY A 67 -3.06 10.02 -12.42
N TYR A 68 -3.01 9.23 -11.34
CA TYR A 68 -2.65 7.81 -11.43
C TYR A 68 -3.81 6.98 -12.00
N GLN A 69 -3.53 5.88 -12.68
CA GLN A 69 -4.51 4.88 -13.09
C GLN A 69 -5.15 4.24 -11.86
N MET A 70 -6.46 4.37 -11.69
CA MET A 70 -7.17 3.74 -10.57
C MET A 70 -7.20 2.23 -10.79
N PHE A 71 -6.79 1.47 -9.79
CA PHE A 71 -6.67 0.02 -9.88
C PHE A 71 -7.59 -0.70 -8.88
N GLY A 72 -7.69 -0.18 -7.65
CA GLY A 72 -8.50 -0.78 -6.60
C GLY A 72 -8.74 0.20 -5.46
N ILE A 73 -9.23 -0.33 -4.33
CA ILE A 73 -9.48 0.43 -3.10
C ILE A 73 -9.10 -0.43 -1.89
N THR A 74 -8.58 0.20 -0.84
CA THR A 74 -8.35 -0.46 0.47
C THR A 74 -9.44 -0.02 1.46
N PRO A 75 -9.92 -0.90 2.37
CA PRO A 75 -10.96 -0.55 3.34
C PRO A 75 -10.43 0.32 4.50
N MET A 76 -9.14 0.21 4.81
CA MET A 76 -8.55 0.84 5.99
C MET A 76 -8.02 2.26 5.72
N PRO A 77 -8.32 3.24 6.58
CA PRO A 77 -7.68 4.55 6.56
C PRO A 77 -6.18 4.44 6.77
N ILE A 78 -5.42 5.24 6.01
CA ILE A 78 -3.95 5.34 6.11
C ILE A 78 -3.49 6.71 6.61
N TYR A 79 -4.44 7.59 6.90
CA TYR A 79 -4.24 8.94 7.40
C TYR A 79 -5.41 9.30 8.31
N ASP A 80 -5.11 9.72 9.54
CA ASP A 80 -6.10 10.21 10.49
C ASP A 80 -5.54 11.39 11.30
N PRO A 81 -5.83 12.65 10.92
CA PRO A 81 -5.33 13.82 11.62
C PRO A 81 -5.96 14.00 13.02
N GLN A 82 -7.08 13.32 13.31
CA GLN A 82 -7.70 13.34 14.64
C GLN A 82 -7.15 12.24 15.55
N GLN A 83 -6.37 11.29 15.00
CA GLN A 83 -5.76 10.16 15.72
C GLN A 83 -6.78 9.38 16.58
N SER A 84 -7.98 9.22 16.02
CA SER A 84 -9.10 8.48 16.57
C SER A 84 -9.01 6.98 16.29
N ILE A 85 -8.29 6.59 15.24
CA ILE A 85 -8.06 5.20 14.83
C ILE A 85 -6.89 4.61 15.63
N GLY A 86 -7.09 3.41 16.20
CA GLY A 86 -6.14 2.74 17.11
C GLY A 86 -4.71 2.67 16.56
N TYR A 87 -4.54 2.09 15.38
CA TYR A 87 -3.24 1.93 14.72
C TYR A 87 -2.63 3.24 14.14
N LEU A 88 -3.29 4.40 14.30
CA LEU A 88 -2.79 5.73 13.92
C LEU A 88 -2.66 6.70 15.11
N LYS A 89 -2.74 6.15 16.34
CA LYS A 89 -2.78 6.96 17.55
C LYS A 89 -1.45 7.64 17.87
N ASP A 90 -0.33 7.00 17.56
CA ASP A 90 1.00 7.56 17.82
C ASP A 90 1.46 8.48 16.67
N PHE A 91 1.06 8.18 15.44
CA PHE A 91 1.35 9.01 14.27
C PHE A 91 0.19 8.99 13.27
N MET A 92 -0.21 10.18 12.80
CA MET A 92 -1.39 10.36 11.95
C MET A 92 -1.26 9.75 10.54
N VAL A 93 -0.06 9.32 10.12
CA VAL A 93 0.20 8.70 8.81
C VAL A 93 0.63 7.27 9.03
N PHE A 94 0.04 6.32 8.29
CA PHE A 94 0.30 4.90 8.50
C PHE A 94 1.69 4.44 8.08
N PHE A 95 2.21 4.99 6.98
CA PHE A 95 3.45 4.54 6.36
C PHE A 95 4.64 5.42 6.70
N ASN A 96 5.82 4.81 6.77
CA ASN A 96 7.13 5.46 6.78
C ASN A 96 7.92 5.12 5.50
N PRO A 97 8.84 5.99 5.05
CA PRO A 97 9.82 5.60 4.05
C PRO A 97 10.66 4.41 4.54
N GLY A 98 10.77 3.37 3.72
CA GLY A 98 11.42 2.11 4.07
C GLY A 98 10.47 0.97 4.43
N ASP A 99 9.19 1.26 4.67
CA ASP A 99 8.20 0.22 4.92
C ASP A 99 8.04 -0.72 3.71
N ILE A 100 7.73 -1.98 3.98
CA ILE A 100 7.39 -2.98 2.95
C ILE A 100 5.92 -3.34 3.06
N VAL A 101 5.19 -3.15 1.96
CA VAL A 101 3.74 -3.32 1.89
C VAL A 101 3.40 -4.56 1.08
N LYS A 102 2.60 -5.45 1.66
CA LYS A 102 2.05 -6.62 0.98
C LYS A 102 0.54 -6.48 0.83
N PHE A 103 0.07 -6.29 -0.40
CA PHE A 103 -1.37 -6.25 -0.67
C PHE A 103 -1.98 -7.65 -0.63
N LYS A 104 -3.10 -7.80 0.07
CA LYS A 104 -3.93 -9.00 0.08
C LYS A 104 -5.19 -8.75 -0.76
N PRO A 105 -5.41 -9.50 -1.86
CA PRO A 105 -6.67 -9.44 -2.58
C PRO A 105 -7.80 -9.93 -1.66
N ILE A 106 -8.88 -9.20 -1.64
CA ILE A 106 -10.10 -9.53 -0.91
C ILE A 106 -11.30 -9.42 -1.85
N ASP A 107 -12.36 -10.15 -1.55
CA ASP A 107 -13.63 -10.01 -2.24
C ASP A 107 -14.48 -8.88 -1.63
N ARG A 108 -15.70 -8.73 -2.13
CA ARG A 108 -16.62 -7.68 -1.69
C ARG A 108 -17.05 -7.86 -0.24
N ASN A 109 -17.35 -9.09 0.19
CA ASN A 109 -17.84 -9.36 1.53
C ASN A 109 -16.75 -9.04 2.56
N ALA A 110 -15.53 -9.51 2.33
CA ALA A 110 -14.41 -9.23 3.23
C ALA A 110 -14.01 -7.74 3.23
N TYR A 111 -14.26 -7.02 2.12
CA TYR A 111 -14.11 -5.56 2.10
C TYR A 111 -15.14 -4.89 3.02
N ASP A 112 -16.42 -5.23 2.88
CA ASP A 112 -17.50 -4.65 3.69
C ASP A 112 -17.29 -4.97 5.18
N GLU A 113 -16.92 -6.21 5.52
CA GLU A 113 -16.56 -6.61 6.90
C GLU A 113 -15.39 -5.78 7.46
N SER A 114 -14.37 -5.52 6.64
CA SER A 114 -13.22 -4.70 7.05
C SER A 114 -13.62 -3.24 7.28
N VAL A 115 -14.52 -2.70 6.47
CA VAL A 115 -15.05 -1.34 6.66
C VAL A 115 -15.84 -1.25 7.97
N GLU A 116 -16.73 -2.22 8.24
CA GLU A 116 -17.47 -2.29 9.50
C GLU A 116 -16.52 -2.38 10.71
N ALA A 117 -15.47 -3.20 10.62
CA ALA A 117 -14.47 -3.33 11.69
C ALA A 117 -13.68 -2.03 11.93
N VAL A 118 -13.35 -1.29 10.86
CA VAL A 118 -12.72 0.04 10.96
C VAL A 118 -13.66 1.02 11.65
N GLU A 119 -14.94 1.07 11.26
CA GLU A 119 -15.94 1.95 11.86
C GLU A 119 -16.19 1.62 13.33
N ALA A 120 -16.15 0.34 13.69
CA ALA A 120 -16.23 -0.14 15.07
C ALA A 120 -14.93 0.06 15.88
N GLY A 121 -13.83 0.50 15.26
CA GLY A 121 -12.53 0.65 15.91
C GLY A 121 -11.88 -0.67 16.34
N THR A 122 -12.22 -1.77 15.67
CA THR A 122 -11.73 -3.14 15.98
C THR A 122 -10.80 -3.71 14.91
N PHE A 123 -10.65 -3.01 13.77
CA PHE A 123 -9.72 -3.39 12.73
C PHE A 123 -8.27 -3.08 13.13
N GLU A 124 -7.40 -4.08 13.02
CA GLU A 124 -5.96 -3.94 13.20
C GLU A 124 -5.21 -4.52 11.99
N PRO A 125 -4.37 -3.72 11.31
CA PRO A 125 -3.54 -4.22 10.22
C PRO A 125 -2.43 -5.14 10.76
N VAL A 126 -2.03 -6.13 9.96
CA VAL A 126 -0.90 -6.99 10.29
C VAL A 126 0.40 -6.23 10.04
N ILE A 127 1.14 -5.93 11.11
CA ILE A 127 2.43 -5.24 11.07
C ILE A 127 3.49 -6.12 11.73
N ARG A 128 4.70 -6.16 11.15
CA ARG A 128 5.87 -6.85 11.69
C ARG A 128 7.11 -5.99 11.48
N GLU A 129 8.01 -6.01 12.46
CA GLU A 129 9.33 -5.42 12.29
C GLU A 129 10.20 -6.33 11.44
N LEU A 130 10.97 -5.72 10.54
CA LEU A 130 11.97 -6.39 9.73
C LEU A 130 13.11 -5.42 9.44
N VAL A 131 14.31 -5.96 9.21
CA VAL A 131 15.46 -5.19 8.73
C VAL A 131 15.65 -5.53 7.27
N PHE A 132 15.55 -4.52 6.39
CA PHE A 132 15.75 -4.73 4.96
C PHE A 132 17.24 -4.86 4.62
N SER A 133 17.60 -5.92 3.89
CA SER A 133 18.95 -6.13 3.34
C SER A 133 18.93 -5.98 1.82
N LEU A 134 19.62 -4.96 1.30
CA LEU A 134 19.76 -4.76 -0.14
C LEU A 134 20.55 -5.90 -0.80
N ASP A 135 21.60 -6.38 -0.13
CA ASP A 135 22.47 -7.43 -0.65
C ASP A 135 21.73 -8.76 -0.78
N GLU A 136 20.93 -9.13 0.23
CA GLU A 136 20.09 -10.34 0.19
C GLU A 136 18.98 -10.20 -0.86
N PHE A 137 18.34 -9.03 -0.94
CA PHE A 137 17.34 -8.75 -1.96
C PHE A 137 17.91 -8.89 -3.38
N GLN A 138 19.10 -8.35 -3.65
CA GLN A 138 19.76 -8.42 -4.95
C GLN A 138 20.28 -9.83 -5.27
N SER A 139 20.64 -10.62 -4.25
CA SER A 139 21.09 -12.01 -4.43
C SER A 139 19.95 -12.94 -4.87
N GLY A 140 18.70 -12.61 -4.53
CA GLY A 140 17.54 -13.41 -4.93
C GLY A 140 16.20 -12.75 -4.57
N ILE A 141 15.69 -11.89 -5.46
CA ILE A 141 14.45 -11.11 -5.24
C ILE A 141 13.25 -12.00 -4.87
N ASP A 142 13.05 -13.11 -5.58
CA ASP A 142 11.87 -13.96 -5.38
C ASP A 142 11.90 -14.72 -4.05
N GLU A 143 13.07 -15.25 -3.68
CA GLU A 143 13.26 -15.92 -2.40
C GLU A 143 13.15 -14.94 -1.23
N TYR A 144 13.78 -13.77 -1.35
CA TYR A 144 13.71 -12.72 -0.36
C TYR A 144 12.27 -12.24 -0.10
N ASN A 145 11.52 -11.99 -1.17
CA ASN A 145 10.11 -11.59 -1.09
C ASN A 145 9.22 -12.68 -0.47
N LYS A 146 9.50 -13.95 -0.78
CA LYS A 146 8.79 -15.09 -0.19
C LYS A 146 9.01 -15.11 1.32
N ASN A 147 10.27 -15.00 1.77
CA ASN A 147 10.63 -14.99 3.19
C ASN A 147 9.94 -13.83 3.95
N ILE A 148 9.92 -12.62 3.37
CA ILE A 148 9.18 -11.49 3.95
C ILE A 148 7.68 -11.80 4.09
N GLY A 149 7.07 -12.41 3.07
CA GLY A 149 5.66 -12.79 3.11
C GLY A 149 5.36 -13.81 4.21
N GLU A 150 6.24 -14.78 4.43
CA GLU A 150 6.13 -15.77 5.49
C GLU A 150 6.28 -15.12 6.89
N MET A 151 7.24 -14.21 7.05
CA MET A 151 7.40 -13.44 8.30
C MET A 151 6.16 -12.61 8.64
N LEU A 152 5.51 -12.01 7.64
CA LEU A 152 4.33 -11.17 7.85
C LEU A 152 3.14 -11.97 8.40
N HIS A 153 2.90 -13.17 7.86
CA HIS A 153 1.72 -13.96 8.19
C HIS A 153 1.96 -15.04 9.26
N GLY A 154 3.22 -15.31 9.61
CA GLY A 154 3.60 -16.33 10.57
C GLY A 154 3.35 -17.73 10.01
N ASN A 155 4.43 -18.41 9.62
CA ASN A 155 4.48 -19.87 9.56
C ASN A 155 5.27 -20.38 10.77
#